data_AF-A0A380WA33-F1
#
_entry.id   AF-A0A380WA33-F1
#
_cell.length_a   1.000
_cell.length_b   1.000
_cell.length_c   1.000
_cell.angle_alpha   90.00
_cell.angle_beta   90.00
_cell.angle_gamma   90.00
#
_symmetry.space_group_name_H-M   'P 1'
#
loop_
_entity.id
_entity.type
_entity.pdbx_description
1 polymer ?
#
loop_
_entity_poly.entity_id
_entity_poly.type
_entity_poly.pdbx_seq_one_letter_code
_entity_poly.pdbx_strand_id
1 'polypeptide(L)'
;MNQTSSLLTLELPAKPPLAPDQIIPFLIGATVGEIERELVLQTLARCDGNRTHAARVLGVSVRTLRNKIRQYNTDGLDVPGSKPETPLRHS
;
A
#
# COMPACT_ATOMS: atom_id res chain seq x y z
N MET A 1 25.17 49.70 -1.44
CA MET A 1 25.15 48.64 -0.42
C MET A 1 23.84 47.89 -0.52
N ASN A 2 23.78 46.87 -1.38
CA ASN A 2 22.66 45.93 -1.42
C ASN A 2 23.24 44.53 -1.64
N GLN A 3 23.73 43.94 -0.56
CA GLN A 3 24.05 42.52 -0.53
C GLN A 3 22.72 41.76 -0.48
N THR A 4 22.12 41.50 -1.64
CA THR A 4 20.99 40.59 -1.74
C THR A 4 21.54 39.16 -1.64
N SER A 5 21.60 38.64 -0.41
CA SER A 5 21.95 37.25 -0.13
C SER A 5 20.96 36.33 -0.83
N SER A 6 21.43 35.68 -1.89
CA SER A 6 20.74 34.57 -2.55
C SER A 6 20.77 33.36 -1.61
N LEU A 7 19.61 32.96 -1.10
CA LEU A 7 19.46 31.66 -0.43
C LEU A 7 19.33 30.59 -1.51
N LEU A 8 20.36 29.74 -1.64
CA LEU A 8 20.27 28.48 -2.36
C LEU A 8 19.29 27.57 -1.62
N THR A 9 18.06 27.46 -2.11
CA THR A 9 17.21 26.32 -1.81
C THR A 9 17.84 25.07 -2.42
N LEU A 10 18.40 24.20 -1.58
CA LEU A 10 18.84 22.86 -2.00
C LEU A 10 17.58 22.01 -2.23
N GLU A 11 17.08 22.02 -3.47
CA GLU A 11 16.06 21.08 -3.93
C GLU A 11 16.70 19.66 -3.90
N LEU A 12 16.41 18.88 -2.86
CA LEU A 12 16.80 17.47 -2.82
C LEU A 12 16.08 16.77 -3.98
N PRO A 13 16.80 16.07 -4.89
CA PRO A 13 16.14 15.35 -5.96
C PRO A 13 15.20 14.32 -5.33
N ALA A 14 13.91 14.38 -5.69
CA ALA A 14 12.93 13.41 -5.26
C ALA A 14 13.49 12.01 -5.50
N LYS A 15 13.79 11.29 -4.42
CA LYS A 15 14.45 9.98 -4.48
C LYS A 15 13.64 9.09 -5.43
N PRO A 16 14.23 8.61 -6.54
CA PRO A 16 13.51 7.74 -7.45
C PRO A 16 13.01 6.51 -6.68
N PRO A 17 11.82 5.98 -7.02
CA PRO A 17 11.33 4.76 -6.40
C PRO A 17 12.40 3.66 -6.58
N LEU A 18 12.66 2.92 -5.49
CA LEU A 18 13.64 1.83 -5.51
C LEU A 18 13.25 0.83 -6.60
N ALA A 19 14.23 0.40 -7.38
CA ALA A 19 14.00 -0.61 -8.39
C ALA A 19 13.72 -1.97 -7.73
N PRO A 20 12.95 -2.88 -8.36
CA PRO A 20 12.57 -4.15 -7.74
C PRO A 20 13.76 -4.98 -7.25
N ASP A 21 14.83 -5.05 -8.04
CA ASP A 21 16.06 -5.76 -7.72
C ASP A 21 16.75 -5.24 -6.45
N GLN A 22 16.57 -3.97 -6.12
CA GLN A 22 17.10 -3.37 -4.89
C GLN A 22 16.25 -3.74 -3.66
N ILE A 23 14.98 -4.13 -3.87
CA ILE A 23 14.05 -4.48 -2.79
C ILE A 23 14.14 -5.98 -2.47
N ILE A 24 14.37 -6.84 -3.48
CA ILE A 24 14.40 -8.30 -3.33
C ILE A 24 15.27 -8.81 -2.17
N PRO A 25 16.50 -8.29 -1.93
CA PRO A 25 17.33 -8.75 -0.81
C PRO A 25 16.67 -8.62 0.56
N PHE A 26 15.77 -7.65 0.74
CA PHE A 26 15.05 -7.42 1.99
C PHE A 26 13.84 -8.35 2.17
N LEU A 27 13.43 -9.07 1.12
CA LEU A 27 12.28 -9.98 1.15
C LEU A 27 12.69 -11.46 1.38
N ILE A 28 13.98 -11.76 1.35
CA ILE A 28 14.49 -13.13 1.52
C ILE A 28 14.15 -13.64 2.92
N GLY A 29 13.49 -14.80 2.98
CA GLY A 29 13.02 -15.42 4.22
C GLY A 29 11.53 -15.20 4.50
N ALA A 30 10.88 -14.25 3.82
CA ALA A 30 9.43 -14.13 3.83
C ALA A 30 8.81 -15.07 2.78
N THR A 31 7.62 -15.58 3.09
CA THR A 31 6.83 -16.35 2.12
C THR A 31 6.25 -15.42 1.05
N VAL A 32 6.01 -15.96 -0.15
CA VAL A 32 5.33 -15.22 -1.23
C VAL A 32 3.97 -14.71 -0.75
N GLY A 33 3.25 -15.48 0.07
CA GLY A 33 1.95 -15.09 0.61
C GLY A 33 2.02 -13.89 1.55
N GLU A 34 3.06 -13.78 2.38
CA GLU A 34 3.27 -12.62 3.26
C GLU A 34 3.60 -11.36 2.45
N ILE A 35 4.50 -11.49 1.47
CA ILE A 35 4.87 -10.37 0.59
C ILE A 35 3.66 -9.89 -0.21
N GLU A 36 2.91 -10.81 -0.81
CA GLU A 36 1.70 -10.50 -1.58
C GLU A 36 0.64 -9.83 -0.69
N ARG A 37 0.41 -10.37 0.52
CA ARG A 37 -0.53 -9.80 1.49
C ARG A 37 -0.18 -8.37 1.84
N GLU A 38 1.06 -8.12 2.25
CA GLU A 38 1.51 -6.79 2.64
C GLU A 38 1.40 -5.81 1.46
N LEU A 39 1.83 -6.24 0.27
CA LEU A 39 1.73 -5.42 -0.94
C LEU A 39 0.28 -5.04 -1.26
N VAL A 40 -0.65 -5.98 -1.12
CA VAL A 40 -2.09 -5.73 -1.33
C VAL A 40 -2.65 -4.76 -0.28
N LEU A 41 -2.36 -4.99 0.99
CA LEU A 41 -2.88 -4.16 2.10
C LEU A 41 -2.36 -2.72 2.01
N GLN A 42 -1.06 -2.54 1.81
CA GLN A 42 -0.45 -1.21 1.64
C GLN A 42 -0.99 -0.49 0.42
N THR A 43 -1.20 -1.20 -0.69
CA THR A 43 -1.79 -0.58 -1.89
C THR A 43 -3.24 -0.18 -1.65
N LEU A 44 -4.04 -0.99 -0.94
CA LEU A 44 -5.40 -0.63 -0.55
C LEU A 44 -5.41 0.59 0.36
N ALA A 45 -4.54 0.65 1.37
CA ALA A 45 -4.40 1.80 2.26
C ALA A 45 -4.06 3.07 1.48
N ARG A 46 -3.08 3.01 0.57
CA ARG A 46 -2.69 4.12 -0.30
C ARG A 46 -3.80 4.57 -1.25
N CYS A 47 -4.75 3.68 -1.57
CA CYS A 47 -5.90 3.97 -2.42
C CYS A 47 -7.18 4.25 -1.62
N ASP A 48 -7.10 4.53 -0.31
CA ASP A 48 -8.26 4.77 0.57
C ASP A 48 -9.32 3.65 0.52
N GLY A 49 -8.87 2.40 0.36
CA GLY A 49 -9.74 1.23 0.22
C GLY A 49 -10.43 1.09 -1.14
N ASN A 50 -10.11 1.94 -2.13
CA ASN A 50 -10.66 1.85 -3.48
C ASN A 50 -10.12 0.64 -4.24
N ARG A 51 -10.90 -0.44 -4.22
CA ARG A 51 -10.54 -1.75 -4.80
C ARG A 51 -10.27 -1.68 -6.31
N THR A 52 -11.04 -0.89 -7.05
CA THR A 52 -10.83 -0.78 -8.51
C THR A 52 -9.51 -0.07 -8.82
N HIS A 53 -9.19 0.97 -8.05
CA HIS A 53 -7.94 1.69 -8.22
C HIS A 53 -6.73 0.84 -7.79
N ALA A 54 -6.81 0.20 -6.62
CA ALA A 54 -5.77 -0.69 -6.12
C ALA A 54 -5.49 -1.87 -7.07
N ALA A 55 -6.52 -2.47 -7.66
CA ALA A 55 -6.35 -3.55 -8.64
C ALA A 55 -5.56 -3.08 -9.87
N ARG A 56 -5.83 -1.86 -10.35
CA ARG A 56 -5.09 -1.24 -11.45
C ARG A 56 -3.62 -0.99 -11.09
N VAL A 57 -3.36 -0.48 -9.89
CA VAL A 57 -1.99 -0.22 -9.41
C VAL A 57 -1.19 -1.52 -9.29
N LEU A 58 -1.82 -2.59 -8.78
CA LEU A 58 -1.21 -3.91 -8.64
C LEU A 58 -1.08 -4.68 -9.96
N GLY A 59 -1.75 -4.24 -11.03
CA GLY A 59 -1.75 -4.96 -12.30
C GLY A 59 -2.54 -6.28 -12.28
N VAL A 60 -3.54 -6.41 -11.40
CA VAL A 60 -4.40 -7.60 -11.30
C VAL A 60 -5.85 -7.29 -11.63
N SER A 61 -6.64 -8.33 -11.93
CA SER A 61 -8.08 -8.14 -12.11
C SER A 61 -8.76 -7.72 -10.80
N VAL A 62 -9.81 -6.90 -10.89
CA VAL A 62 -10.65 -6.53 -9.74
C VAL A 62 -11.24 -7.78 -9.06
N ARG A 63 -11.51 -8.85 -9.82
CA ARG A 63 -11.97 -10.14 -9.28
C ARG A 63 -10.91 -10.79 -8.40
N THR A 64 -9.66 -10.85 -8.88
CA THR A 64 -8.53 -11.38 -8.12
C THR A 64 -8.35 -10.63 -6.81
N LEU A 65 -8.36 -9.29 -6.86
CA LEU A 65 -8.23 -8.47 -5.65
C LEU A 65 -9.37 -8.70 -4.66
N ARG A 66 -10.63 -8.78 -5.14
CA ARG A 66 -11.79 -9.06 -4.27
C ARG A 66 -11.69 -10.44 -3.62
N ASN A 67 -11.15 -11.44 -4.31
CA ASN A 67 -10.92 -12.77 -3.74
C ASN A 67 -9.87 -12.72 -2.63
N LYS A 68 -8.77 -11.99 -2.85
CA LYS A 68 -7.72 -11.78 -1.84
C LYS A 68 -8.23 -11.06 -0.60
N ILE A 69 -8.99 -9.97 -0.77
CA ILE A 69 -9.63 -9.24 0.35
C ILE A 69 -10.53 -10.17 1.17
N ARG A 70 -11.33 -11.02 0.51
CA ARG A 70 -12.20 -11.96 1.20
C ARG A 70 -11.40 -12.97 2.02
N GLN A 71 -10.33 -13.52 1.44
CA GLN A 71 -9.43 -14.44 2.12
C GLN A 71 -8.83 -13.77 3.36
N TYR A 72 -8.30 -12.56 3.24
CA TYR A 72 -7.69 -11.84 4.37
C TYR A 72 -8.68 -11.54 5.48
N ASN A 73 -9.93 -11.18 5.14
CA ASN A 73 -10.99 -11.02 6.14
C ASN A 73 -11.31 -12.34 6.87
N THR A 74 -11.36 -13.46 6.15
CA THR A 74 -11.56 -14.79 6.76
C THR A 74 -10.40 -15.17 7.67
N ASP A 75 -9.18 -14.77 7.31
CA ASP A 75 -7.96 -14.97 8.10
C ASP A 75 -7.89 -14.00 9.32
N GLY A 76 -8.91 -13.17 9.53
CA GLY A 76 -9.02 -12.25 10.68
C GLY A 76 -8.20 -10.98 10.54
N LEU A 77 -7.75 -10.63 9.33
CA LEU A 77 -6.96 -9.43 9.07
C LEU A 77 -7.86 -8.21 8.86
N ASP A 78 -7.41 -7.05 9.36
CA ASP A 78 -8.07 -5.78 9.08
C ASP A 78 -7.68 -5.29 7.67
N VAL A 79 -8.66 -5.27 6.75
CA VAL A 79 -8.44 -4.85 5.38
C VAL A 79 -8.97 -3.42 5.15
N PRO A 80 -8.12 -2.48 4.70
CA PRO A 80 -8.56 -1.11 4.41
C PRO A 80 -9.74 -1.08 3.43
N GLY A 81 -10.84 -0.45 3.83
CA GLY A 81 -12.06 -0.33 3.03
C GLY A 81 -12.97 -1.58 3.02
N SER A 82 -12.68 -2.61 3.83
CA SER A 82 -13.75 -3.48 4.33
C SER A 82 -14.32 -2.81 5.57
N LYS A 83 -15.57 -2.33 5.51
CA LYS A 83 -16.22 -1.76 6.69
C LYS A 83 -16.13 -2.78 7.85
N PRO A 84 -15.67 -2.41 9.05
CA PRO A 84 -15.93 -3.23 10.22
C PRO A 84 -17.45 -3.29 10.37
N GLU A 85 -18.02 -4.50 10.47
CA GLU A 85 -19.40 -4.62 10.91
C GLU A 85 -19.49 -3.91 12.27
N THR A 86 -20.29 -2.85 12.33
CA THR A 86 -20.60 -2.17 13.58
C THR A 86 -21.01 -3.23 14.59
N PRO A 87 -20.34 -3.37 15.76
CA PRO A 87 -20.81 -4.30 16.78
C PRO A 87 -22.22 -3.82 17.14
N LEU A 88 -23.21 -4.67 16.87
CA LEU A 88 -24.58 -4.43 17.31
C LEU A 88 -24.52 -4.18 18.82
N ARG A 89 -24.88 -2.96 19.22
CA ARG A 89 -24.98 -2.56 20.61
C ARG A 89 -26.07 -3.42 21.23
N HIS A 90 -25.70 -4.53 21.87
CA HIS A 90 -26.61 -5.25 22.74
C HIS A 90 -27.09 -4.26 23.80
N SER A 91 -28.39 -3.98 23.73
CA SER A 91 -29.11 -3.07 24.63
C SER A 91 -29.51 -3.83 25.90
#